data_AF-A0A7S2QLL7-F1
#
_entry.id   AF-A0A7S2QLL7-F1
#
_cell.length_a   1.000
_cell.length_b   1.000
_cell.length_c   1.000
_cell.angle_alpha   90.00
_cell.angle_beta   90.00
_cell.angle_gamma   90.00
#
_symmetry.space_group_name_H-M   'P 1'
#
loop_
_entity.id
_entity.type
_entity.pdbx_description
1 polymer ?
#
loop_
_entity_poly.entity_id
_entity_poly.type
_entity_poly.pdbx_seq_one_letter_code
_entity_poly.pdbx_strand_id
1 'polypeptide(L)'
;GEPASLWVAATSGGPIVAFVAFVVWRVSARHCLPERDDETPWRQRVGRRSLFLFVLALGLHWGKLATLVPNVTFSQSSQFASFTAGGIAGLVVLISALVVLGLAAAYSLWREKLLARVLMGYIAFAAAYAAFALAVSARFAPHLHHNQIGLLIVCACRRRTVALVALLGLGLALFIEGFERWGWDEPFDTRPRGGVAFASSAPVVEGANATHATLRLPPSGTAALPGVAVYVNEVLTLVAAQAPVTVDVPV
;
A
#
# COMPACT_ATOMS: atom_id res chain seq x y z
N GLY A 1 -4.84 16.01 22.20
CA GLY A 1 -3.89 15.15 22.93
C GLY A 1 -3.71 13.91 22.11
N GLU A 2 -2.68 13.87 21.28
CA GLU A 2 -2.23 12.66 20.58
C GLU A 2 -0.75 12.50 20.87
N PRO A 3 -0.36 11.39 21.54
CA PRO A 3 0.77 10.63 21.02
C PRO A 3 0.70 9.11 21.31
N ALA A 4 -0.45 8.51 21.64
CA ALA A 4 -0.49 7.10 22.04
C ALA A 4 -0.57 6.10 20.85
N SER A 5 -1.19 6.47 19.73
CA SER A 5 -1.39 5.59 18.57
C SER A 5 -0.10 5.31 17.76
N LEU A 6 0.91 6.19 17.88
CA LEU A 6 2.19 6.03 17.19
C LEU A 6 3.11 4.98 17.83
N TRP A 7 2.88 4.64 19.10
CA TRP A 7 3.73 3.69 19.84
C TRP A 7 3.28 2.23 19.74
N VAL A 8 1.98 1.98 19.51
CA VAL A 8 1.47 0.61 19.36
C VAL A 8 1.88 0.01 18.01
N ALA A 9 1.97 0.81 16.95
CA ALA A 9 2.51 0.39 15.66
C ALA A 9 4.04 0.10 15.72
N ALA A 10 4.76 0.71 16.65
CA ALA A 10 6.21 0.56 16.78
C ALA A 10 6.63 -0.76 17.46
N THR A 11 5.78 -1.37 18.29
CA THR A 11 6.15 -2.55 19.09
C THR A 11 5.84 -3.90 18.41
N SER A 12 4.89 -3.97 17.47
CA SER A 12 4.59 -5.21 16.73
C SER A 12 5.34 -5.32 15.39
N GLY A 13 5.76 -4.19 14.81
CA GLY A 13 6.41 -4.14 13.49
C GLY A 13 7.94 -4.28 13.48
N GLY A 14 8.62 -4.03 14.60
CA GLY A 14 10.09 -3.92 14.67
C GLY A 14 10.86 -5.10 14.02
N PRO A 15 10.56 -6.36 14.38
CA PRO A 15 11.22 -7.52 13.77
C PRO A 15 10.93 -7.69 12.28
N ILE A 16 9.69 -7.41 11.85
CA ILE A 16 9.27 -7.51 10.44
C ILE A 16 9.99 -6.44 9.61
N VAL A 17 10.01 -5.20 10.09
CA VAL A 17 10.72 -4.09 9.44
C VAL A 17 12.22 -4.38 9.37
N ALA A 18 12.82 -4.88 10.44
CA ALA A 18 14.24 -5.26 10.45
C ALA A 18 14.53 -6.41 9.47
N PHE A 19 13.67 -7.43 9.41
CA PHE A 19 13.78 -8.52 8.45
C PHE A 19 13.62 -8.02 7.00
N VAL A 20 12.61 -7.20 6.72
CA VAL A 20 12.41 -6.62 5.39
C VAL A 20 13.60 -5.73 5.01
N ALA A 21 14.07 -4.86 5.91
CA ALA A 21 15.27 -4.05 5.68
C ALA A 21 16.50 -4.92 5.38
N PHE A 22 16.68 -6.03 6.11
CA PHE A 22 17.74 -7.01 5.84
C PHE A 22 17.58 -7.66 4.46
N VAL A 23 16.37 -8.09 4.08
CA VAL A 23 16.08 -8.69 2.77
C VAL A 23 16.33 -7.67 1.66
N VAL A 24 15.81 -6.45 1.78
CA VAL A 24 16.05 -5.35 0.85
C VAL A 24 17.54 -5.07 0.69
N TRP A 25 18.27 -5.00 1.80
CA TRP A 25 19.72 -4.82 1.78
C TRP A 25 20.43 -5.97 1.06
N ARG A 26 20.14 -7.21 1.47
CA ARG A 26 20.88 -8.41 1.06
C ARG A 26 20.57 -8.82 -0.37
N VAL A 27 19.31 -8.69 -0.80
CA VAL A 27 18.83 -9.19 -2.10
C VAL A 27 18.94 -8.11 -3.18
N SER A 28 18.87 -6.83 -2.80
CA SER A 28 18.67 -5.76 -3.78
C SER A 28 19.66 -4.61 -3.66
N ALA A 29 19.68 -3.90 -2.53
CA ALA A 29 20.47 -2.68 -2.39
C ALA A 29 21.97 -2.93 -2.59
N ARG A 30 22.51 -4.01 -2.01
CA ARG A 30 23.90 -4.42 -2.19
C ARG A 30 24.27 -4.72 -3.66
N HIS A 31 23.30 -5.19 -4.44
CA HIS A 31 23.51 -5.55 -5.84
C HIS A 31 23.29 -4.37 -6.80
N CYS A 32 22.45 -3.40 -6.43
CA CYS A 32 22.16 -2.22 -7.25
C CYS A 32 23.07 -1.03 -6.97
N LEU A 33 23.46 -0.82 -5.72
CA LEU A 33 24.29 0.30 -5.29
C LEU A 33 25.75 -0.15 -5.18
N PRO A 34 26.68 0.53 -5.88
CA PRO A 34 28.10 0.16 -5.80
C PRO A 34 28.66 0.41 -4.39
N GLU A 35 29.46 -0.56 -3.91
CA GLU A 35 30.20 -0.48 -2.66
C GLU A 35 31.44 0.43 -2.84
N ARG A 36 32.09 0.81 -1.73
CA ARG A 36 33.25 1.73 -1.74
C ARG A 36 34.42 1.15 -2.54
N ASP A 37 34.57 -0.17 -2.51
CA ASP A 37 35.71 -0.90 -3.06
C ASP A 37 35.46 -1.43 -4.49
N ASP A 38 34.32 -1.11 -5.10
CA ASP A 38 34.06 -1.43 -6.51
C ASP A 38 34.90 -0.56 -7.45
N GLU A 39 35.43 -1.15 -8.53
CA GLU A 39 36.12 -0.45 -9.64
C GLU A 39 35.23 0.57 -10.39
N THR A 40 33.97 0.72 -10.00
CA THR A 40 33.04 1.69 -10.60
C THR A 40 33.54 3.12 -10.35
N PRO A 41 33.69 3.97 -11.39
CA PRO A 41 34.14 5.35 -11.23
C PRO A 41 33.30 6.12 -10.20
N TRP A 42 33.95 6.92 -9.35
CA TRP A 42 33.29 7.60 -8.23
C TRP A 42 32.07 8.43 -8.65
N ARG A 43 32.13 9.09 -9.82
CA ARG A 43 31.02 9.88 -10.40
C ARG A 43 29.77 9.02 -10.63
N GLN A 44 29.94 7.81 -11.15
CA GLN A 44 28.83 6.88 -11.37
C GLN A 44 28.26 6.36 -10.05
N ARG A 45 29.12 6.12 -9.04
CA ARG A 45 28.67 5.70 -7.71
C ARG A 45 27.81 6.77 -7.04
N VAL A 46 28.30 8.01 -7.03
CA VAL A 46 27.56 9.16 -6.49
C VAL A 46 26.26 9.33 -7.28
N GLY A 47 26.32 9.37 -8.62
CA GLY A 47 25.13 9.54 -9.45
C GLY A 47 24.04 8.51 -9.19
N ARG A 48 24.38 7.22 -9.04
CA ARG A 48 23.40 6.17 -8.73
C ARG A 48 22.82 6.30 -7.32
N ARG A 49 23.64 6.63 -6.31
CA ARG A 49 23.15 6.85 -4.94
C ARG A 49 22.24 8.08 -4.87
N SER A 50 22.63 9.17 -5.53
CA SER A 50 21.80 10.37 -5.65
C SER A 50 20.48 10.08 -6.36
N LEU A 51 20.49 9.31 -7.45
CA LEU A 51 19.26 8.91 -8.13
C LEU A 51 18.36 8.07 -7.22
N PHE A 52 18.92 7.06 -6.55
CA PHE A 52 18.18 6.24 -5.59
C PHE A 52 17.52 7.10 -4.50
N LEU A 53 18.30 7.96 -3.84
CA LEU A 53 17.80 8.83 -2.78
C LEU A 53 16.76 9.83 -3.29
N PHE A 54 16.97 10.38 -4.49
CA PHE A 54 16.02 11.30 -5.12
C PHE A 54 14.68 10.62 -5.39
N VAL A 55 14.68 9.44 -6.02
CA VAL A 55 13.43 8.70 -6.31
C VAL A 55 12.76 8.21 -5.04
N LEU A 56 13.54 7.76 -4.04
CA LEU A 56 13.03 7.39 -2.72
C LEU A 56 12.33 8.59 -2.05
N ALA A 57 12.99 9.74 -1.98
CA ALA A 57 12.42 10.95 -1.40
C ALA A 57 11.17 11.42 -2.16
N LEU A 58 11.19 11.36 -3.48
CA LEU A 58 10.04 11.70 -4.32
C LEU A 58 8.84 10.79 -4.01
N GLY A 59 9.06 9.48 -3.87
CA GLY A 59 8.01 8.53 -3.53
C GLY A 59 7.48 8.70 -2.10
N LEU A 60 8.34 8.92 -1.12
CA LEU A 60 7.94 9.17 0.28
C LEU A 60 7.11 10.47 0.43
N HIS A 61 7.30 11.42 -0.48
CA HIS A 61 6.56 12.67 -0.49
C HIS A 61 5.43 12.70 -1.53
N TRP A 62 5.09 11.55 -2.14
CA TRP A 62 4.10 11.47 -3.21
C TRP A 62 2.74 12.06 -2.81
N GLY A 63 2.25 11.72 -1.61
CA GLY A 63 0.99 12.25 -1.09
C GLY A 63 0.98 13.78 -0.99
N LYS A 64 2.11 14.39 -0.59
CA LYS A 64 2.25 15.86 -0.50
C LYS A 64 2.39 16.52 -1.87
N LEU A 65 2.98 15.82 -2.84
CA LEU A 65 3.06 16.31 -4.22
C LEU A 65 1.69 16.26 -4.90
N ALA A 66 0.91 15.22 -4.63
CA ALA A 66 -0.44 15.09 -5.17
C ALA A 66 -1.37 16.23 -4.69
N THR A 67 -1.15 16.80 -3.50
CA THR A 67 -1.93 17.96 -3.03
C THR A 67 -1.56 19.27 -3.71
N LEU A 68 -0.45 19.32 -4.45
CA LEU A 68 -0.09 20.50 -5.27
C LEU A 68 -0.90 20.58 -6.56
N VAL A 69 -1.52 19.47 -6.98
CA VAL A 69 -2.37 19.45 -8.17
C VAL A 69 -3.75 20.00 -7.78
N PRO A 70 -4.25 21.07 -8.43
CA PRO A 70 -5.55 21.64 -8.11
C PRO A 70 -6.66 20.60 -8.29
N ASN A 71 -7.60 20.58 -7.34
CA ASN A 71 -8.75 19.67 -7.36
C ASN A 71 -9.69 20.03 -8.52
N VAL A 72 -9.54 19.36 -9.66
CA VAL A 72 -10.57 19.26 -10.70
C VAL A 72 -11.62 18.24 -10.24
N THR A 73 -12.81 18.71 -9.88
CA THR A 73 -13.89 17.81 -9.46
C THR A 73 -14.46 17.11 -10.69
N PHE A 74 -14.15 15.84 -10.87
CA PHE A 74 -14.88 14.99 -11.82
C PHE A 74 -16.11 14.44 -11.09
N SER A 75 -17.32 14.86 -11.49
CA SER A 75 -18.53 14.26 -10.92
C SER A 75 -18.65 12.82 -11.40
N GLN A 76 -18.35 11.83 -10.56
CA GLN A 76 -18.73 10.45 -10.82
C GLN A 76 -19.26 9.74 -9.58
N SER A 77 -20.19 8.83 -9.88
CA SER A 77 -21.10 8.10 -9.01
C SER A 77 -20.39 7.17 -8.02
N SER A 78 -20.55 7.49 -6.73
CA SER A 78 -20.79 6.67 -5.53
C SER A 78 -20.31 5.20 -5.38
N GLN A 79 -19.53 4.58 -6.26
CA GLN A 79 -19.14 3.16 -6.11
C GLN A 79 -17.64 2.90 -5.93
N PHE A 80 -16.80 3.90 -6.12
CA PHE A 80 -15.36 3.79 -5.86
C PHE A 80 -14.94 4.90 -4.90
N ALA A 81 -13.91 4.66 -4.10
CA ALA A 81 -13.30 5.68 -3.25
C ALA A 81 -13.19 7.01 -4.01
N SER A 82 -13.68 8.10 -3.42
CA SER A 82 -13.70 9.39 -4.08
C SER A 82 -12.27 9.87 -4.31
N PHE A 83 -11.71 9.60 -5.48
CA PHE A 83 -10.40 10.11 -5.85
C PHE A 83 -10.51 11.62 -6.11
N THR A 84 -9.69 12.40 -5.43
CA THR A 84 -9.48 13.80 -5.82
C THR A 84 -8.78 13.86 -7.18
N ALA A 85 -8.94 14.93 -7.94
CA ALA A 85 -8.18 15.10 -9.19
C ALA A 85 -6.67 15.02 -8.98
N GLY A 86 -6.17 15.54 -7.85
CA GLY A 86 -4.77 15.39 -7.48
C GLY A 86 -4.39 13.92 -7.24
N GLY A 87 -5.27 13.13 -6.62
CA GLY A 87 -5.11 11.69 -6.48
C GLY A 87 -5.06 10.96 -7.83
N ILE A 88 -5.95 11.29 -8.78
CA ILE A 88 -5.97 10.70 -10.13
C ILE A 88 -4.70 11.09 -10.90
N ALA A 89 -4.34 12.38 -10.93
CA ALA A 89 -3.13 12.85 -11.59
C ALA A 89 -1.90 12.17 -11.00
N GLY A 90 -1.86 12.04 -9.66
CA GLY A 90 -0.83 11.30 -8.97
C GLY A 90 -0.78 9.83 -9.41
N LEU A 91 -1.92 9.15 -9.46
CA LEU A 91 -1.97 7.76 -9.89
C LEU A 91 -1.46 7.58 -11.33
N VAL A 92 -1.84 8.47 -12.26
CA VAL A 92 -1.39 8.44 -13.66
C VAL A 92 0.12 8.61 -13.76
N VAL A 93 0.71 9.58 -13.04
CA VAL A 93 2.16 9.81 -13.08
C VAL A 93 2.91 8.62 -12.47
N LEU A 94 2.44 8.09 -11.34
CA LEU A 94 3.05 6.93 -10.69
C LEU A 94 3.02 5.69 -11.60
N ILE A 95 1.86 5.38 -12.18
CA ILE A 95 1.71 4.23 -13.11
C ILE A 95 2.59 4.43 -14.34
N SER A 96 2.62 5.64 -14.91
CA SER A 96 3.46 5.95 -16.07
C SER A 96 4.95 5.77 -15.76
N ALA A 97 5.40 6.24 -14.59
CA ALA A 97 6.77 6.04 -14.13
C ALA A 97 7.10 4.55 -13.94
N LEU A 98 6.20 3.78 -13.33
CA LEU A 98 6.35 2.33 -13.16
C LEU A 98 6.44 1.60 -14.51
N VAL A 99 5.62 1.98 -15.50
CA VAL A 99 5.67 1.39 -16.84
C VAL A 99 7.00 1.70 -17.53
N VAL A 100 7.40 2.97 -17.58
CA VAL A 100 8.65 3.38 -18.25
C VAL A 100 9.86 2.73 -17.59
N LEU A 101 9.95 2.79 -16.26
CA LEU A 101 11.04 2.17 -15.51
C LEU A 101 11.01 0.65 -15.61
N GLY A 102 9.83 0.05 -15.58
CA GLY A 102 9.61 -1.38 -15.74
C GLY A 102 10.08 -1.90 -17.10
N LEU A 103 9.76 -1.19 -18.19
CA LEU A 103 10.24 -1.54 -19.54
C LEU A 103 11.75 -1.38 -19.66
N ALA A 104 12.33 -0.30 -19.12
CA ALA A 104 13.78 -0.09 -19.13
C ALA A 104 14.53 -1.15 -18.28
N ALA A 105 13.94 -1.56 -17.16
CA ALA A 105 14.45 -2.65 -16.32
C ALA A 105 14.33 -4.01 -17.01
N ALA A 106 13.19 -4.31 -17.64
CA ALA A 106 12.99 -5.54 -18.41
C ALA A 106 13.99 -5.64 -19.58
N TYR A 107 14.20 -4.54 -20.30
CA TYR A 107 15.23 -4.47 -21.36
C TYR A 107 16.64 -4.74 -20.80
N SER A 108 16.98 -4.12 -19.66
CA SER A 108 18.27 -4.36 -18.99
C SER A 108 18.45 -5.83 -18.60
N LEU A 109 17.44 -6.44 -17.98
CA LEU A 109 17.46 -7.85 -17.58
C LEU A 109 17.49 -8.80 -18.78
N TRP A 110 16.85 -8.43 -19.90
CA TRP A 110 16.88 -9.19 -21.14
C TRP A 110 18.27 -9.21 -21.77
N ARG A 111 18.94 -8.05 -21.84
CA ARG A 111 20.32 -7.95 -22.34
C ARG A 111 21.28 -8.82 -21.54
N GLU A 112 21.03 -8.99 -20.24
CA GLU A 112 21.83 -9.84 -19.36
C GLU A 112 21.35 -11.30 -19.29
N LYS A 113 20.36 -11.69 -20.10
CA LYS A 113 19.77 -13.06 -20.11
C LYS A 113 19.20 -13.51 -18.77
N LEU A 114 18.84 -12.56 -17.90
CA LEU A 114 18.23 -12.82 -16.59
C LEU A 114 16.71 -12.69 -16.60
N LEU A 115 16.12 -12.03 -17.61
CA LEU A 115 14.69 -11.73 -17.65
C LEU A 115 13.83 -12.97 -17.44
N ALA A 116 14.13 -14.09 -18.12
CA ALA A 116 13.37 -15.33 -17.98
C ALA A 116 13.41 -15.88 -16.54
N ARG A 117 14.57 -15.81 -15.87
CA ARG A 117 14.71 -16.26 -14.47
C ARG A 117 13.90 -15.39 -13.51
N VAL A 118 13.94 -14.08 -13.70
CA VAL A 118 13.14 -13.14 -12.89
C VAL A 118 11.65 -13.36 -13.13
N LEU A 119 11.25 -13.50 -14.39
CA LEU A 119 9.86 -13.73 -14.77
C LEU A 119 9.32 -15.07 -14.23
N MET A 120 10.11 -16.15 -14.28
CA MET A 120 9.73 -17.43 -13.67
C MET A 120 9.49 -17.30 -12.17
N GLY A 121 10.31 -16.50 -11.46
CA GLY A 121 10.10 -16.22 -10.04
C GLY A 121 8.75 -15.54 -9.78
N TYR A 122 8.40 -14.53 -10.58
CA TYR A 122 7.10 -13.85 -10.47
C TYR A 122 5.93 -14.73 -10.88
N ILE A 123 6.07 -15.55 -11.93
CA ILE A 123 5.04 -16.51 -12.33
C ILE A 123 4.80 -17.53 -11.21
N ALA A 124 5.86 -18.06 -10.61
CA ALA A 124 5.75 -18.99 -9.49
C ALA A 124 5.07 -18.34 -8.27
N PHE A 125 5.46 -17.11 -7.93
CA PHE A 125 4.79 -16.34 -6.87
C PHE A 125 3.31 -16.10 -7.19
N ALA A 126 2.99 -15.63 -8.39
CA ALA A 126 1.61 -15.35 -8.81
C ALA A 126 0.74 -16.62 -8.80
N ALA A 127 1.28 -17.75 -9.25
CA ALA A 127 0.60 -19.04 -9.19
C ALA A 127 0.33 -19.49 -7.75
N ALA A 128 1.33 -19.37 -6.86
CA ALA A 128 1.18 -19.70 -5.44
C ALA A 128 0.15 -18.78 -4.76
N TYR A 129 0.22 -17.47 -5.02
CA TYR A 129 -0.73 -16.49 -4.50
C TYR A 129 -2.16 -16.76 -5.00
N ALA A 130 -2.33 -17.04 -6.30
CA ALA A 130 -3.63 -17.38 -6.88
C ALA A 130 -4.20 -18.69 -6.32
N ALA A 131 -3.37 -19.73 -6.15
CA ALA A 131 -3.79 -20.99 -5.55
C ALA A 131 -4.27 -20.79 -4.10
N PHE A 132 -3.53 -20.01 -3.32
CA PHE A 132 -3.93 -19.67 -1.96
C PHE A 132 -5.22 -18.82 -1.96
N ALA A 133 -5.31 -17.80 -2.81
CA ALA A 133 -6.49 -16.96 -2.94
C ALA A 133 -7.74 -17.77 -3.30
N LEU A 134 -7.63 -18.76 -4.20
CA LEU A 134 -8.72 -19.67 -4.53
C LEU A 134 -9.14 -20.51 -3.33
N ALA A 135 -8.18 -21.03 -2.56
CA ALA A 135 -8.44 -21.83 -1.36
C ALA A 135 -9.21 -21.04 -0.27
N VAL A 136 -8.99 -19.73 -0.18
CA VAL A 136 -9.62 -18.86 0.82
C VAL A 136 -10.76 -17.97 0.27
N SER A 137 -11.04 -18.06 -1.04
CA SER A 137 -11.92 -17.15 -1.79
C SER A 137 -13.36 -17.07 -1.28
N ALA A 138 -13.84 -18.11 -0.58
CA ALA A 138 -15.17 -18.13 0.01
C ALA A 138 -15.37 -17.06 1.10
N ARG A 139 -14.28 -16.58 1.71
CA ARG A 139 -14.31 -15.61 2.81
C ARG A 139 -13.47 -14.37 2.55
N PHE A 140 -12.55 -14.44 1.60
CA PHE A 140 -11.56 -13.40 1.38
C PHE A 140 -11.48 -12.99 -0.09
N ALA A 141 -11.23 -11.70 -0.36
CA ALA A 141 -10.92 -11.18 -1.68
C ALA A 141 -9.43 -10.84 -1.75
N PRO A 142 -8.70 -11.26 -2.79
CA PRO A 142 -7.28 -10.90 -2.92
C PRO A 142 -7.14 -9.39 -3.09
N HIS A 143 -6.32 -8.76 -2.26
CA HIS A 143 -6.04 -7.33 -2.30
C HIS A 143 -4.57 -7.12 -1.94
N LEU A 144 -3.76 -6.78 -2.95
CA LEU A 144 -2.36 -6.45 -2.70
C LEU A 144 -2.23 -4.97 -2.38
N HIS A 145 -1.77 -4.68 -1.18
CA HIS A 145 -1.43 -3.32 -0.77
C HIS A 145 -0.12 -2.90 -1.45
N HIS A 146 0.03 -1.61 -1.72
CA HIS A 146 1.21 -1.10 -2.45
C HIS A 146 2.51 -1.27 -1.66
N ASN A 147 2.47 -1.50 -0.33
CA ASN A 147 3.66 -1.94 0.42
C ASN A 147 4.16 -3.31 -0.07
N GLN A 148 3.26 -4.28 -0.24
CA GLN A 148 3.56 -5.62 -0.76
C GLN A 148 4.03 -5.54 -2.22
N ILE A 149 3.41 -4.67 -3.03
CA ILE A 149 3.86 -4.39 -4.40
C ILE A 149 5.27 -3.79 -4.40
N GLY A 150 5.55 -2.84 -3.50
CA GLY A 150 6.87 -2.24 -3.32
C GLY A 150 7.94 -3.29 -3.03
N LEU A 151 7.64 -4.24 -2.15
CA LEU A 151 8.55 -5.36 -1.83
C LEU A 151 8.80 -6.25 -3.05
N LEU A 152 7.76 -6.56 -3.83
CA LEU A 152 7.90 -7.33 -5.07
C LEU A 152 8.83 -6.60 -6.06
N ILE A 153 8.67 -5.29 -6.24
CA ILE A 153 9.54 -4.48 -7.12
C ILE A 153 10.99 -4.51 -6.63
N VAL A 154 11.21 -4.32 -5.32
CA VAL A 154 12.56 -4.32 -4.74
C VAL A 154 13.25 -5.66 -5.00
N CYS A 155 12.56 -6.79 -4.88
CA CYS A 155 13.13 -8.12 -5.14
C CYS A 155 13.64 -8.33 -6.59
N ALA A 156 13.09 -7.62 -7.59
CA ALA A 156 13.61 -7.65 -8.96
C ALA A 156 14.90 -6.85 -9.15
N CYS A 157 15.20 -5.92 -8.24
CA CYS A 157 16.31 -4.99 -8.35
C CYS A 157 17.62 -5.66 -7.96
N ARG A 158 18.23 -6.45 -8.87
CA ARG A 158 19.45 -7.24 -8.59
C ARG A 158 20.68 -6.82 -9.39
N ARG A 159 20.61 -5.69 -10.10
CA ARG A 159 21.68 -5.22 -11.01
C ARG A 159 21.87 -3.71 -10.98
N ARG A 160 23.07 -3.29 -11.35
CA ARG A 160 23.55 -1.89 -11.27
C ARG A 160 23.14 -1.03 -12.47
N THR A 161 21.95 -1.23 -13.02
CA THR A 161 21.44 -0.37 -14.10
C THR A 161 20.68 0.82 -13.54
N VAL A 162 20.67 1.94 -14.27
CA VAL A 162 19.98 3.18 -13.85
C VAL A 162 18.49 2.91 -13.58
N ALA A 163 17.83 2.13 -14.45
CA ALA A 163 16.42 1.79 -14.30
C ALA A 163 16.14 0.97 -13.04
N LEU A 164 16.96 -0.05 -12.73
CA LEU A 164 16.78 -0.87 -11.53
C LEU A 164 17.13 -0.11 -10.25
N VAL A 165 18.06 0.84 -10.30
CA VAL A 165 18.34 1.74 -9.17
C VAL A 165 17.16 2.68 -8.90
N ALA A 166 16.53 3.22 -9.96
CA ALA A 166 15.32 4.02 -9.82
C ALA A 166 14.12 3.19 -9.30
N LEU A 167 13.90 1.98 -9.85
CA LEU A 167 12.87 1.06 -9.36
C LEU A 167 13.11 0.64 -7.91
N LEU A 168 14.37 0.46 -7.50
CA LEU A 168 14.70 0.17 -6.10
C LEU A 168 14.28 1.31 -5.19
N GLY A 169 14.55 2.56 -5.57
CA GLY A 169 14.12 3.75 -4.83
C GLY A 169 12.61 3.86 -4.75
N LEU A 170 11.92 3.66 -5.88
CA LEU A 170 10.46 3.75 -5.96
C LEU A 170 9.76 2.61 -5.21
N GLY A 171 10.22 1.37 -5.37
CA GLY A 171 9.68 0.21 -4.67
C GLY A 171 9.87 0.30 -3.17
N LEU A 172 11.02 0.81 -2.71
CA LEU A 172 11.24 1.06 -1.28
C LEU A 172 10.37 2.20 -0.75
N ALA A 173 10.15 3.26 -1.54
CA ALA A 173 9.23 4.33 -1.17
C ALA A 173 7.79 3.82 -1.01
N LEU A 174 7.30 3.02 -1.97
CA LEU A 174 5.98 2.38 -1.89
C LEU A 174 5.87 1.45 -0.68
N PHE A 175 6.94 0.71 -0.37
CA PHE A 175 6.99 -0.12 0.83
C PHE A 175 6.87 0.70 2.12
N ILE A 176 7.72 1.71 2.30
CA ILE A 176 7.76 2.52 3.52
C ILE A 176 6.46 3.30 3.69
N GLU A 177 6.02 4.01 2.64
CA GLU A 177 4.80 4.81 2.70
C GLU A 177 3.57 3.94 2.99
N GLY A 178 3.52 2.74 2.40
CA GLY A 178 2.45 1.81 2.70
C GLY A 178 2.49 1.22 4.09
N PHE A 179 3.68 0.88 4.56
CA PHE A 179 3.84 0.38 5.92
C PHE A 179 3.54 1.46 6.97
N GLU A 180 3.93 2.72 6.74
CA GLU A 180 3.65 3.81 7.67
C GLU A 180 2.15 4.13 7.78
N ARG A 181 1.41 4.03 6.67
CA ARG A 181 -0.01 4.35 6.64
C ARG A 181 -0.93 3.22 7.10
N TRP A 182 -0.60 1.98 6.76
CA TRP A 182 -1.48 0.82 6.95
C TRP A 182 -0.82 -0.32 7.74
N GLY A 183 0.45 -0.19 8.15
CA GLY A 183 1.19 -1.26 8.79
C GLY A 183 1.47 -2.43 7.85
N TRP A 184 1.61 -3.63 8.43
CA TRP A 184 1.61 -4.88 7.66
C TRP A 184 0.18 -5.37 7.49
N ASP A 185 -0.50 -4.87 6.47
CA ASP A 185 -1.86 -5.31 6.16
C ASP A 185 -1.86 -6.69 5.47
N GLU A 186 -2.93 -7.45 5.69
CA GLU A 186 -3.11 -8.76 5.09
C GLU A 186 -3.34 -8.62 3.58
N PRO A 187 -2.82 -9.53 2.72
CA PRO A 187 -3.04 -9.45 1.28
C PRO A 187 -4.46 -9.87 0.84
N PHE A 188 -5.43 -9.80 1.76
CA PHE A 188 -6.77 -10.34 1.65
C PHE A 188 -7.78 -9.50 2.43
N ASP A 189 -8.76 -8.95 1.73
CA ASP A 189 -9.90 -8.29 2.37
C ASP A 189 -10.92 -9.34 2.83
N THR A 190 -11.51 -9.15 4.01
CA THR A 190 -12.68 -9.95 4.42
C THR A 190 -13.87 -9.62 3.52
N ARG A 191 -14.47 -10.65 2.91
CA ARG A 191 -15.73 -10.48 2.17
C ARG A 191 -16.86 -10.36 3.18
N PRO A 192 -17.68 -9.30 3.15
CA PRO A 192 -18.88 -9.26 3.96
C PRO A 192 -19.78 -10.46 3.58
N ARG A 193 -20.13 -11.28 4.58
CA ARG A 193 -21.02 -12.45 4.39
C ARG A 193 -22.47 -11.97 4.34
N GLY A 194 -22.98 -11.80 3.12
CA GLY A 194 -24.34 -11.33 2.91
C GLY A 194 -24.51 -9.84 3.24
N GLY A 195 -25.51 -9.23 2.61
CA GLY A 195 -25.73 -7.78 2.64
C GLY A 195 -25.23 -7.09 1.38
N VAL A 196 -25.89 -5.99 1.04
CA VAL A 196 -25.48 -5.10 -0.05
C VAL A 196 -24.67 -3.98 0.59
N ALA A 197 -23.44 -3.75 0.12
CA ALA A 197 -22.68 -2.58 0.51
C ALA A 197 -23.33 -1.36 -0.14
N PHE A 198 -23.94 -0.49 0.65
CA PHE A 198 -24.50 0.77 0.17
C PHE A 198 -23.52 1.90 0.46
N ALA A 199 -23.29 2.75 -0.54
CA ALA A 199 -22.63 4.02 -0.32
C ALA A 199 -23.47 4.84 0.65
N SER A 200 -22.90 5.15 1.82
CA SER A 200 -23.50 6.04 2.81
C SER A 200 -22.50 7.16 3.09
N SER A 201 -23.01 8.33 3.48
CA SER A 201 -22.15 9.34 4.09
C SER A 201 -21.50 8.77 5.36
N ALA A 202 -20.32 9.28 5.70
CA ALA A 202 -19.65 8.84 6.92
C ALA A 202 -20.57 9.01 8.15
N PRO A 203 -20.59 8.05 9.09
CA PRO A 203 -21.30 8.22 10.35
C PRO A 203 -20.75 9.42 11.13
N VAL A 204 -21.62 10.13 11.84
CA VAL A 204 -21.23 11.24 12.71
C VAL A 204 -21.02 10.68 14.13
N VAL A 205 -19.86 10.93 14.72
CA VAL A 205 -19.63 10.64 16.14
C VAL A 205 -20.34 11.71 16.96
N GLU A 206 -21.37 11.32 17.71
CA GLU A 206 -22.12 12.23 18.57
C GLU A 206 -21.52 12.33 19.98
N GLY A 207 -20.84 11.28 20.41
CA GLY A 207 -20.11 11.24 21.68
C GLY A 207 -19.18 10.04 21.73
N ALA A 208 -18.05 10.19 22.41
CA ALA A 208 -17.10 9.11 22.65
C ALA A 208 -16.49 9.26 24.05
N ASN A 209 -16.27 8.13 24.72
CA ASN A 209 -15.48 8.04 25.95
C ASN A 209 -14.44 6.92 25.80
N ALA A 210 -13.74 6.58 26.89
CA ALA A 210 -12.67 5.59 26.86
C ALA A 210 -13.12 4.16 26.49
N THR A 211 -14.42 3.85 26.59
CA THR A 211 -14.96 2.49 26.43
C THR A 211 -16.14 2.39 25.48
N HIS A 212 -16.70 3.51 24.99
CA HIS A 212 -17.89 3.55 24.16
C HIS A 212 -17.85 4.71 23.17
N ALA A 213 -18.42 4.49 21.98
CA ALA A 213 -18.69 5.53 21.00
C ALA A 213 -20.16 5.47 20.55
N THR A 214 -20.80 6.64 20.48
CA THR A 214 -22.15 6.81 19.96
C THR A 214 -22.07 7.37 18.54
N LEU A 215 -22.60 6.61 17.60
CA LEU A 215 -22.57 6.91 16.18
C LEU A 215 -23.99 7.22 15.69
N ARG A 216 -24.16 8.37 15.05
CA ARG A 216 -25.33 8.66 14.24
C ARG A 216 -25.05 8.30 12.80
N LEU A 217 -25.78 7.28 12.35
CA LEU A 217 -25.78 6.85 10.96
C LEU A 217 -26.58 7.86 10.12
N PRO A 218 -26.14 8.15 8.88
CA PRO A 218 -26.94 8.96 7.98
C PRO A 218 -28.27 8.27 7.70
N PRO A 219 -29.36 9.02 7.49
CA PRO A 219 -30.65 8.44 7.13
C PRO A 219 -30.51 7.61 5.85
N SER A 220 -30.82 6.31 5.92
CA SER A 220 -30.81 5.42 4.76
C SER A 220 -32.03 5.75 3.90
N GLY A 221 -31.80 6.46 2.79
CA GLY A 221 -32.84 7.14 2.01
C GLY A 221 -33.99 6.28 1.46
N THR A 222 -33.92 4.95 1.46
CA THR A 222 -34.96 4.12 0.83
C THR A 222 -35.20 2.72 1.40
N ALA A 223 -34.50 2.26 2.44
CA ALA A 223 -34.77 0.98 3.07
C ALA A 223 -34.44 1.00 4.56
N ALA A 224 -35.32 0.42 5.38
CA ALA A 224 -34.98 0.04 6.75
C ALA A 224 -33.83 -0.98 6.66
N LEU A 225 -32.62 -0.55 6.99
CA LEU A 225 -31.49 -1.46 7.07
C LEU A 225 -31.80 -2.46 8.20
N PRO A 226 -31.66 -3.78 7.99
CA PRO A 226 -31.95 -4.76 9.05
C PRO A 226 -30.91 -4.72 10.19
N GLY A 227 -29.75 -4.10 9.95
CA GLY A 227 -28.68 -3.90 10.92
C GLY A 227 -27.52 -3.12 10.28
N VAL A 228 -26.62 -2.60 11.13
CA VAL A 228 -25.38 -1.96 10.70
C VAL A 228 -24.21 -2.72 11.32
N ALA A 229 -23.27 -3.12 10.46
CA ALA A 229 -21.98 -3.63 10.87
C ALA A 229 -21.01 -2.45 11.04
N VAL A 230 -20.40 -2.32 12.21
CA VAL A 230 -19.36 -1.33 12.49
C VAL A 230 -18.08 -2.07 12.85
N TYR A 231 -16.97 -1.72 12.21
CA TYR A 231 -15.65 -2.17 12.64
C TYR A 231 -15.10 -1.16 13.65
N VAL A 232 -14.87 -1.59 14.88
CA VAL A 232 -14.20 -0.79 15.92
C VAL A 232 -12.92 -1.53 16.30
N ASN A 233 -11.76 -0.89 16.09
CA ASN A 233 -10.45 -1.53 16.28
C ASN A 233 -10.35 -2.89 15.54
N GLU A 234 -10.79 -2.92 14.28
CA GLU A 234 -10.83 -4.13 13.43
C GLU A 234 -11.77 -5.26 13.92
N VAL A 235 -12.46 -5.07 15.04
CA VAL A 235 -13.50 -5.99 15.52
C VAL A 235 -14.83 -5.64 14.88
N LEU A 236 -15.38 -6.57 14.11
CA LEU A 236 -16.71 -6.47 13.54
C LEU A 236 -17.76 -6.56 14.65
N THR A 237 -18.44 -5.45 14.91
CA THR A 237 -19.59 -5.37 15.82
C THR A 237 -20.87 -5.21 15.01
N LEU A 238 -21.78 -6.16 15.14
CA LEU A 238 -23.12 -6.09 14.57
C LEU A 238 -24.01 -5.29 15.51
N VAL A 239 -24.55 -4.16 15.03
CA VAL A 239 -25.49 -3.35 15.79
C VAL A 239 -26.85 -3.33 15.11
N ALA A 240 -27.90 -3.48 15.91
CA ALA A 240 -29.28 -3.36 15.44
C ALA A 240 -29.51 -1.98 14.80
N ALA A 241 -30.37 -1.92 13.78
CA ALA A 241 -30.70 -0.69 13.07
C ALA A 241 -31.66 0.23 13.85
N GLN A 242 -31.26 0.61 15.07
CA GLN A 242 -31.89 1.69 15.80
C GLN A 242 -30.86 2.79 15.95
N ALA A 243 -31.12 3.94 15.32
CA ALA A 243 -30.35 5.15 15.58
C ALA A 243 -30.85 5.79 16.88
N PRO A 244 -29.97 6.23 17.79
CA PRO A 244 -28.50 6.18 17.73
C PRO A 244 -27.90 4.80 18.08
N VAL A 245 -26.79 4.46 17.43
CA VAL A 245 -26.05 3.21 17.66
C VAL A 245 -24.93 3.47 18.69
N THR A 246 -24.94 2.73 19.79
CA THR A 246 -23.83 2.73 20.76
C THR A 246 -22.99 1.48 20.54
N VAL A 247 -21.68 1.65 20.40
CA VAL A 247 -20.73 0.55 20.19
C VAL A 247 -19.70 0.57 21.31
N ASP A 248 -19.41 -0.60 21.86
CA ASP A 248 -18.31 -0.78 22.80
C ASP A 248 -16.99 -0.59 22.05
N VAL A 249 -16.10 0.21 22.62
CA VAL A 249 -14.73 0.38 22.15
C VAL A 249 -13.89 -0.58 22.98
N PRO A 250 -13.47 -1.73 22.44
CA PRO A 250 -12.55 -2.60 23.15
C PRO A 250 -11.25 -1.83 23.41
N VAL A 251 -10.89 -1.73 24.69
CA VAL A 251 -9.64 -1.12 25.18
C VAL A 251 -8.47 -2.06 24.91
#